data_AF-A0A928TS34-F1
#
_entry.id   AF-A0A928TS34-F1
#
_cell.length_a   1.000
_cell.length_b   1.000
_cell.length_c   1.000
_cell.angle_alpha   90.00
_cell.angle_beta   90.00
_cell.angle_gamma   90.00
#
_symmetry.space_group_name_H-M   'P 1'
#
loop_
_entity.id
_entity.type
_entity.pdbx_description
1 polymer ?
#
loop_
_entity_poly.entity_id
_entity_poly.type
_entity_poly.pdbx_seq_one_letter_code
_entity_poly.pdbx_strand_id
1 'polypeptide(L)'
;MSIDLFREAVTAVRDGRDREAHELLQELLMGQPRHEMGWLWLSKISPDIDEQIRALETVLSLNPGHEEALYRLPELKAARKQQAQANQAELLQEAVWAYRNGRYHQARQYLLQITRSHPNHLKAWVGLAQVAQSPAEKIAALEMVVAINPRHEKAANALQKLKVTFDDPLALAQAYEAVNLTDKALAAYQYAAKKAPNATDRHIAAKHARELQAIQQQTEQAKQQKPAPPLTMTSDNTTLIRLGVGPLIVYLLLIFIHGGLNPFHVPWLAYLGIPVVTAGGLLLAGAANTPHHPYWQKIFGQPGIPNQNTAYALAFIGSVIALFPILLLLTVSYNELILYYEALATRMN
;
A
#
# COMPACT_ATOMS: atom_id res chain seq x y z
N MET A 1 7.34 -11.88 -25.72
CA MET A 1 8.30 -11.52 -24.67
C MET A 1 7.84 -11.97 -23.28
N SER A 2 6.64 -11.61 -22.79
CA SER A 2 6.24 -11.97 -21.42
C SER A 2 5.81 -13.44 -21.19
N ILE A 3 5.20 -14.09 -22.18
CA ILE A 3 4.85 -15.53 -22.11
C ILE A 3 6.10 -16.41 -22.16
N ASP A 4 7.16 -15.89 -22.79
CA ASP A 4 8.43 -16.57 -22.96
C ASP A 4 9.18 -16.65 -21.62
N LEU A 5 9.22 -15.53 -20.87
CA LEU A 5 9.86 -15.45 -19.54
C LEU A 5 9.31 -16.45 -18.52
N PHE A 6 7.98 -16.61 -18.42
CA PHE A 6 7.40 -17.57 -17.49
C PHE A 6 7.74 -19.02 -17.87
N ARG A 7 7.73 -19.35 -19.17
CA ARG A 7 8.10 -20.68 -19.66
C ARG A 7 9.58 -20.97 -19.42
N GLU A 8 10.44 -19.98 -19.65
CA GLU A 8 11.88 -20.07 -19.39
C GLU A 8 12.14 -20.27 -17.90
N ALA A 9 11.48 -19.51 -17.03
CA ALA A 9 11.57 -19.69 -15.58
C ALA A 9 11.18 -21.11 -15.16
N VAL A 10 10.03 -21.62 -15.62
CA VAL A 10 9.57 -22.98 -15.31
C VAL A 10 10.55 -24.05 -15.82
N THR A 11 11.17 -23.82 -16.97
CA THR A 11 12.20 -24.71 -17.52
C THR A 11 13.45 -24.69 -16.65
N ALA A 12 13.91 -23.51 -16.24
CA ALA A 12 15.03 -23.36 -15.31
C ALA A 12 14.78 -24.06 -13.98
N VAL A 13 13.56 -23.98 -13.40
CA VAL A 13 13.21 -24.75 -12.18
C VAL A 13 13.30 -26.26 -12.42
N ARG A 14 12.79 -26.75 -13.55
CA ARG A 14 12.86 -28.19 -13.89
C ARG A 14 14.28 -28.70 -14.06
N ASP A 15 15.17 -27.84 -14.55
CA ASP A 15 16.59 -28.14 -14.72
C ASP A 15 17.41 -27.95 -13.43
N GLY A 16 16.76 -27.61 -12.30
CA GLY A 16 17.42 -27.35 -11.01
C GLY A 16 18.20 -26.03 -10.96
N ARG A 17 17.96 -25.12 -11.90
CA ARG A 17 18.59 -23.80 -12.02
C ARG A 17 17.79 -22.75 -11.23
N ASP A 18 17.62 -22.98 -9.92
CA ASP A 18 16.71 -22.19 -9.08
C ASP A 18 17.07 -20.70 -8.98
N ARG A 19 18.36 -20.34 -9.04
CA ARG A 19 18.79 -18.93 -9.05
C ARG A 19 18.37 -18.21 -10.33
N GLU A 20 18.59 -18.84 -11.47
CA GLU A 20 18.20 -18.30 -12.77
C GLU A 20 16.67 -18.21 -12.87
N ALA A 21 15.95 -19.24 -12.43
CA ALA A 21 14.50 -19.21 -12.36
C ALA A 21 13.98 -18.10 -11.44
N HIS A 22 14.65 -17.84 -10.31
CA HIS A 22 14.29 -16.78 -9.38
C HIS A 22 14.44 -15.39 -10.03
N GLU A 23 15.55 -15.12 -10.71
CA GLU A 23 15.78 -13.89 -11.47
C GLU A 23 14.73 -13.69 -12.58
N LEU A 24 14.46 -14.73 -13.36
CA LEU A 24 13.45 -14.70 -14.43
C LEU A 24 12.03 -14.44 -13.89
N LEU A 25 11.68 -15.02 -12.73
CA LEU A 25 10.40 -14.77 -12.08
C LEU A 25 10.33 -13.35 -11.52
N GLN A 26 11.41 -12.81 -10.96
CA GLN A 26 11.43 -11.42 -10.51
C GLN A 26 11.23 -10.45 -11.67
N GLU A 27 11.92 -10.66 -12.80
CA GLU A 27 11.75 -9.85 -14.01
C GLU A 27 10.31 -9.93 -14.55
N LEU A 28 9.75 -11.15 -14.64
CA LEU A 28 8.36 -11.36 -15.03
C LEU A 28 7.40 -10.56 -14.14
N LEU A 29 7.61 -10.60 -12.82
CA LEU A 29 6.71 -9.98 -11.84
C LEU A 29 6.87 -8.46 -11.77
N MET A 30 8.02 -7.90 -12.15
CA MET A 30 8.16 -6.44 -12.36
C MET A 30 7.28 -5.97 -13.51
N GLY A 31 7.23 -6.73 -14.62
CA GLY A 31 6.37 -6.42 -15.76
C GLY A 31 4.91 -6.81 -15.56
N GLN A 32 4.63 -7.86 -14.77
CA GLN A 32 3.31 -8.43 -14.54
C GLN A 32 3.05 -8.73 -13.05
N PRO A 33 2.84 -7.70 -12.22
CA PRO A 33 2.64 -7.89 -10.77
C PRO A 33 1.41 -8.72 -10.40
N ARG A 34 0.46 -8.92 -11.32
CA ARG A 34 -0.76 -9.72 -11.11
C ARG A 34 -0.65 -11.17 -11.61
N HIS A 35 0.54 -11.62 -11.99
CA HIS A 35 0.76 -12.98 -12.49
C HIS A 35 0.78 -14.02 -11.34
N GLU A 36 -0.39 -14.54 -10.97
CA GLU A 36 -0.60 -15.46 -9.83
C GLU A 36 0.38 -16.63 -9.80
N MET A 37 0.50 -17.36 -10.92
CA MET A 37 1.42 -18.50 -11.01
C MET A 37 2.89 -18.07 -10.85
N GLY A 38 3.24 -16.85 -11.22
CA GLY A 38 4.61 -16.35 -11.12
C GLY A 38 4.99 -16.20 -9.65
N TRP A 39 4.09 -15.62 -8.86
CA TRP A 39 4.21 -15.55 -7.41
C TRP A 39 4.19 -16.93 -6.75
N LEU A 40 3.34 -17.86 -7.22
CA LEU A 40 3.33 -19.23 -6.70
C LEU A 40 4.68 -19.92 -6.92
N TRP A 41 5.23 -19.86 -8.13
CA TRP A 41 6.53 -20.45 -8.44
C TRP A 41 7.66 -19.77 -7.65
N LEU A 42 7.63 -18.43 -7.52
CA LEU A 42 8.62 -17.70 -6.73
C LEU A 42 8.62 -18.17 -5.27
N SER A 43 7.44 -18.44 -4.71
CA SER A 43 7.32 -18.97 -3.35
C SER A 43 7.93 -20.37 -3.18
N LYS A 44 8.06 -21.16 -4.24
CA LYS A 44 8.60 -22.53 -4.18
C LYS A 44 10.12 -22.55 -4.20
N ILE A 45 10.71 -21.69 -5.03
CA ILE A 45 12.15 -21.71 -5.31
C ILE A 45 12.95 -20.69 -4.50
N SER A 46 12.28 -19.70 -3.91
CA SER A 46 12.99 -18.68 -3.14
C SER A 46 13.72 -19.31 -1.94
N PRO A 47 15.00 -18.97 -1.71
CA PRO A 47 15.74 -19.43 -0.54
C PRO A 47 15.36 -18.68 0.75
N ASP A 48 14.65 -17.55 0.65
CA ASP A 48 14.24 -16.72 1.79
C ASP A 48 12.80 -17.02 2.19
N ILE A 49 12.61 -17.52 3.42
CA ILE A 49 11.27 -17.82 3.95
C ILE A 49 10.36 -16.58 3.98
N ASP A 50 10.93 -15.38 4.15
CA ASP A 50 10.14 -14.15 4.17
C ASP A 50 9.66 -13.79 2.75
N GLU A 51 10.46 -14.04 1.71
CA GLU A 51 10.05 -13.92 0.32
C GLU A 51 9.01 -14.97 -0.06
N GLN A 52 9.18 -16.22 0.38
CA GLN A 52 8.17 -17.26 0.17
C GLN A 52 6.81 -16.86 0.76
N ILE A 53 6.80 -16.32 1.99
CA ILE A 53 5.60 -15.83 2.66
C ILE A 53 4.97 -14.66 1.89
N ARG A 54 5.77 -13.65 1.52
CA ARG A 54 5.27 -12.49 0.75
C ARG A 54 4.64 -12.92 -0.58
N ALA A 55 5.30 -13.84 -1.28
CA ALA A 55 4.81 -14.36 -2.55
C ALA A 55 3.46 -15.09 -2.37
N LEU A 56 3.32 -15.96 -1.37
CA LEU A 56 2.04 -16.63 -1.06
C LEU A 56 0.93 -15.67 -0.60
N GLU A 57 1.27 -14.65 0.19
CA GLU A 57 0.31 -13.59 0.56
C GLU A 57 -0.18 -12.84 -0.67
N THR A 58 0.71 -12.62 -1.65
CA THR A 58 0.36 -11.99 -2.92
C THR A 58 -0.53 -12.90 -3.76
N VAL A 59 -0.22 -14.20 -3.84
CA VAL A 59 -1.09 -15.21 -4.46
C VAL A 59 -2.50 -15.16 -3.87
N LEU A 60 -2.65 -15.20 -2.54
CA LEU A 60 -3.95 -15.13 -1.88
C LEU A 60 -4.66 -13.79 -2.07
N SER A 61 -3.92 -12.69 -2.27
CA SER A 61 -4.50 -11.39 -2.61
C SER A 61 -5.08 -11.35 -4.03
N LEU A 62 -4.48 -12.11 -4.96
CA LEU A 62 -4.93 -12.23 -6.35
C LEU A 62 -6.07 -13.25 -6.49
N ASN A 63 -5.93 -14.38 -5.80
CA ASN A 63 -6.88 -15.49 -5.76
C ASN A 63 -7.03 -16.03 -4.33
N PRO A 64 -8.03 -15.54 -3.57
CA PRO A 64 -8.26 -15.98 -2.20
C PRO A 64 -8.58 -17.47 -2.04
N GLY A 65 -9.00 -18.13 -3.12
CA GLY A 65 -9.35 -19.55 -3.16
C GLY A 65 -8.19 -20.46 -3.56
N HIS A 66 -6.96 -19.96 -3.72
CA HIS A 66 -5.85 -20.80 -4.13
C HIS A 66 -5.48 -21.81 -3.03
N GLU A 67 -5.83 -23.07 -3.25
CA GLU A 67 -5.68 -24.17 -2.28
C GLU A 67 -4.24 -24.35 -1.76
N GLU A 68 -3.26 -24.40 -2.66
CA GLU A 68 -1.85 -24.58 -2.29
C GLU A 68 -1.34 -23.44 -1.40
N ALA A 69 -1.70 -22.19 -1.72
CA ALA A 69 -1.28 -21.03 -0.93
C ALA A 69 -1.97 -20.99 0.44
N LEU A 70 -3.24 -21.40 0.53
CA LEU A 70 -3.98 -21.53 1.79
C LEU A 70 -3.36 -22.58 2.73
N TYR A 71 -2.87 -23.68 2.17
CA TYR A 71 -2.24 -24.75 2.94
C TYR A 71 -0.80 -24.39 3.38
N ARG A 72 0.03 -23.87 2.46
CA ARG A 72 1.47 -23.68 2.69
C ARG A 72 1.79 -22.43 3.52
N LEU A 73 0.99 -21.37 3.43
CA LEU A 73 1.26 -20.11 4.12
C LEU A 73 1.30 -20.26 5.66
N PRO A 74 0.33 -20.94 6.31
CA PRO A 74 0.39 -21.22 7.75
C PRO A 74 1.63 -22.02 8.16
N GLU A 75 2.03 -23.03 7.38
CA GLU A 75 3.20 -23.85 7.65
C GLU A 75 4.49 -23.02 7.63
N LEU A 76 4.68 -22.18 6.59
CA LEU A 76 5.84 -21.29 6.51
C LEU A 76 5.84 -20.25 7.63
N LYS A 77 4.68 -19.70 8.01
CA LYS A 77 4.59 -18.79 9.16
C LYS A 77 4.98 -19.47 10.47
N ALA A 78 4.61 -20.74 10.66
CA ALA A 78 5.01 -21.54 11.81
C ALA A 78 6.52 -21.84 11.80
N ALA A 79 7.07 -22.26 10.66
CA ALA A 79 8.50 -22.51 10.49
C ALA A 79 9.35 -21.24 10.74
N ARG A 80 8.93 -20.09 10.19
CA ARG A 80 9.56 -18.79 10.45
C ARG A 80 9.57 -18.45 11.94
N LYS A 81 8.46 -18.67 12.64
CA LYS A 81 8.35 -18.44 14.09
C LYS A 81 9.29 -19.36 14.87
N GLN A 82 9.37 -20.64 14.49
CA GLN A 82 10.28 -21.60 15.12
C GLN A 82 11.75 -21.23 14.89
N GLN A 83 12.12 -20.85 13.67
CA GLN A 83 13.46 -20.38 13.34
C GLN A 83 13.83 -19.14 14.14
N ALA A 84 12.92 -18.16 14.26
CA ALA A 84 13.14 -16.99 15.09
C ALA A 84 13.34 -17.36 16.57
N GLN A 85 12.57 -18.31 17.10
CA GLN A 85 12.71 -18.79 18.48
C GLN A 85 14.03 -19.54 18.71
N ALA A 86 14.49 -20.35 17.74
CA ALA A 86 15.77 -21.03 17.80
C ALA A 86 16.94 -20.04 17.84
N ASN A 87 16.93 -19.05 16.92
CA ASN A 87 17.94 -17.99 16.87
C ASN A 87 17.96 -17.18 18.18
N GLN A 88 16.80 -16.92 18.79
CA GLN A 88 16.72 -16.26 20.10
C GLN A 88 17.33 -17.11 21.21
N ALA A 89 17.06 -18.42 21.21
CA ALA A 89 17.55 -19.32 22.23
C ALA A 89 19.08 -19.41 22.19
N GLU A 90 19.66 -19.49 20.98
CA GLU A 90 21.12 -19.44 20.77
C GLU A 90 21.71 -18.12 21.27
N LEU A 91 21.13 -16.99 20.86
CA LEU A 91 21.59 -15.67 21.31
C LEU A 91 21.50 -15.47 22.83
N LEU A 92 20.48 -16.06 23.46
CA LEU A 92 20.35 -16.05 24.91
C LEU A 92 21.40 -16.94 25.59
N GLN A 93 21.76 -18.07 25.00
CA GLN A 93 22.84 -18.92 25.51
C GLN A 93 24.18 -18.17 25.46
N GLU A 94 24.46 -17.47 24.35
CA GLU A 94 25.66 -16.62 24.22
C GLU A 94 25.68 -15.49 25.26
N ALA A 95 24.53 -14.83 25.49
CA ALA A 95 24.39 -13.83 26.55
C ALA A 95 24.70 -14.39 27.94
N VAL A 96 24.17 -15.58 28.26
CA VAL A 96 24.38 -16.26 29.55
C VAL A 96 25.83 -16.70 29.70
N TRP A 97 26.45 -17.22 28.62
CA TRP A 97 27.86 -17.59 28.63
C TRP A 97 28.75 -16.36 28.84
N ALA A 98 28.53 -15.27 28.11
CA ALA A 98 29.24 -14.01 28.31
C ALA A 98 29.09 -13.49 29.75
N TYR A 99 27.87 -13.53 30.31
CA TYR A 99 27.61 -13.14 31.70
C TYR A 99 28.42 -13.96 32.71
N ARG A 100 28.40 -15.29 32.59
CA ARG A 100 29.11 -16.21 33.49
C ARG A 100 30.63 -16.03 33.46
N ASN A 101 31.18 -15.56 32.34
CA ASN A 101 32.60 -15.28 32.16
C ASN A 101 32.96 -13.81 32.50
N GLY A 102 32.06 -13.06 33.12
CA GLY A 102 32.29 -11.65 33.50
C GLY A 102 32.31 -10.67 32.33
N ARG A 103 31.97 -11.10 31.10
CA ARG A 103 31.91 -10.25 29.90
C ARG A 103 30.57 -9.54 29.80
N TYR A 104 30.28 -8.67 30.77
CA TYR A 104 28.98 -8.00 30.91
C TYR A 104 28.62 -7.10 29.73
N HIS A 105 29.60 -6.43 29.10
CA HIS A 105 29.35 -5.62 27.91
C HIS A 105 28.86 -6.47 26.72
N GLN A 106 29.48 -7.64 26.49
CA GLN A 106 29.06 -8.56 25.43
C GLN A 106 27.69 -9.16 25.74
N ALA A 107 27.48 -9.61 26.98
CA ALA A 107 26.17 -10.10 27.43
C ALA A 107 25.08 -9.06 27.19
N ARG A 108 25.35 -7.80 27.53
CA ARG A 108 24.46 -6.66 27.29
C ARG A 108 24.14 -6.49 25.80
N GLN A 109 25.12 -6.58 24.91
CA GLN A 109 24.89 -6.46 23.46
C GLN A 109 23.96 -7.56 22.94
N TYR A 110 24.19 -8.82 23.32
CA TYR A 110 23.31 -9.94 22.95
C TYR A 110 21.89 -9.76 23.50
N LEU A 111 21.75 -9.34 24.75
CA LEU A 111 20.45 -9.10 25.38
C LEU A 111 19.70 -7.95 24.71
N LEU A 112 20.38 -6.84 24.38
CA LEU A 112 19.79 -5.73 23.65
C LEU A 112 19.26 -6.19 22.28
N GLN A 113 20.02 -7.01 21.56
CA GLN A 113 19.58 -7.57 20.28
C GLN A 113 18.29 -8.40 20.43
N ILE A 114 18.19 -9.25 21.47
CA ILE A 114 16.96 -10.01 21.76
C ILE A 114 15.79 -9.07 22.08
N THR A 115 16.02 -8.05 22.91
CA THR A 115 14.93 -7.12 23.31
C THR A 115 14.41 -6.26 22.17
N ARG A 116 15.26 -5.93 21.18
CA ARG A 116 14.88 -5.17 19.98
C ARG A 116 14.02 -5.99 19.02
N SER A 117 14.39 -7.25 18.79
CA SER A 117 13.61 -8.14 17.93
C SER A 117 12.35 -8.68 18.62
N HIS A 118 12.42 -8.90 19.94
CA HIS A 118 11.33 -9.46 20.74
C HIS A 118 11.12 -8.67 22.04
N PRO A 119 10.37 -7.55 21.98
CA PRO A 119 10.13 -6.68 23.13
C PRO A 119 9.45 -7.37 24.32
N ASN A 120 8.78 -8.51 24.11
CA ASN A 120 8.10 -9.25 25.18
C ASN A 120 8.96 -10.38 25.79
N HIS A 121 10.25 -10.47 25.46
CA HIS A 121 11.12 -11.55 25.93
C HIS A 121 11.61 -11.35 27.37
N LEU A 122 10.83 -11.83 28.35
CA LEU A 122 11.03 -11.62 29.80
C LEU A 122 12.48 -11.93 30.27
N LYS A 123 13.04 -13.08 29.90
CA LYS A 123 14.38 -13.49 30.35
C LYS A 123 15.49 -12.54 29.87
N ALA A 124 15.31 -11.94 28.69
CA ALA A 124 16.30 -11.01 28.15
C ALA A 124 16.28 -9.69 28.92
N TRP A 125 15.10 -9.17 29.26
CA TRP A 125 14.98 -7.99 30.12
C TRP A 125 15.50 -8.21 31.53
N VAL A 126 15.23 -9.38 32.13
CA VAL A 126 15.80 -9.75 33.44
C VAL A 126 17.32 -9.84 33.38
N GLY A 127 17.88 -10.38 32.30
CA GLY A 127 19.33 -10.39 32.06
C GLY A 127 19.87 -8.97 31.89
N LEU A 128 19.21 -8.13 31.09
CA LEU A 128 19.64 -6.76 30.80
C LEU A 128 19.68 -5.91 32.08
N ALA A 129 18.70 -6.07 32.97
CA ALA A 129 18.69 -5.42 34.28
C ALA A 129 19.84 -5.85 35.22
N GLN A 130 20.40 -7.06 35.01
CA GLN A 130 21.55 -7.56 35.80
C GLN A 130 22.88 -7.02 35.27
N VAL A 131 23.01 -6.83 33.95
CA VAL A 131 24.23 -6.32 33.29
C VAL A 131 24.17 -4.83 32.97
N ALA A 132 23.15 -4.13 33.46
CA ALA A 132 22.96 -2.70 33.26
C ALA A 132 24.17 -1.91 33.75
N GLN A 133 24.65 -0.99 32.92
CA GLN A 133 25.83 -0.17 33.19
C GLN A 133 25.50 1.10 33.99
N SER A 134 24.22 1.47 34.07
CA SER A 134 23.75 2.62 34.84
C SER A 134 22.43 2.33 35.58
N PRO A 135 22.13 3.08 36.66
CA PRO A 135 20.83 2.99 37.32
C PRO A 135 19.66 3.29 36.38
N ALA A 136 19.82 4.26 35.47
CA ALA A 136 18.83 4.62 34.46
C ALA A 136 18.50 3.45 33.53
N GLU A 137 19.52 2.77 33.01
CA GLU A 137 19.36 1.57 32.18
C GLU A 137 18.67 0.45 32.97
N LYS A 138 19.07 0.25 34.22
CA LYS A 138 18.45 -0.75 35.09
C LYS A 138 16.97 -0.46 35.34
N ILE A 139 16.60 0.80 35.55
CA ILE A 139 15.21 1.24 35.67
C ILE A 139 14.44 0.91 34.38
N ALA A 140 14.96 1.30 33.22
CA ALA A 140 14.30 1.04 31.93
C ALA A 140 14.08 -0.47 31.69
N ALA A 141 15.09 -1.30 31.97
CA ALA A 141 14.97 -2.75 31.83
C ALA A 141 13.98 -3.38 32.83
N LEU A 142 14.00 -2.95 34.11
CA LEU A 142 13.09 -3.44 35.14
C LEU A 142 11.63 -3.05 34.88
N GLU A 143 11.39 -1.86 34.31
CA GLU A 143 10.05 -1.47 33.88
C GLU A 143 9.49 -2.44 32.84
N MET A 144 10.32 -2.89 31.89
CA MET A 144 9.90 -3.89 30.90
C MET A 144 9.62 -5.24 31.55
N VAL A 145 10.44 -5.67 32.51
CA VAL A 145 10.17 -6.90 33.28
C VAL A 145 8.80 -6.83 33.96
N VAL A 146 8.50 -5.71 34.64
CA VAL A 146 7.22 -5.53 35.34
C VAL A 146 6.05 -5.37 34.37
N ALA A 147 6.25 -4.71 33.22
CA ALA A 147 5.22 -4.58 32.20
C ALA A 147 4.84 -5.94 31.58
N ILE A 148 5.83 -6.81 31.33
CA ILE A 148 5.61 -8.16 30.78
C ILE A 148 5.06 -9.12 31.84
N ASN A 149 5.59 -9.05 33.06
CA ASN A 149 5.15 -9.87 34.18
C ASN A 149 4.91 -9.00 35.43
N PRO A 150 3.69 -8.48 35.63
CA PRO A 150 3.35 -7.67 36.79
C PRO A 150 3.51 -8.38 38.14
N ARG A 151 3.53 -9.72 38.15
CA ARG A 151 3.73 -10.53 39.37
C ARG A 151 5.20 -10.75 39.71
N HIS A 152 6.14 -10.15 38.98
CA HIS A 152 7.57 -10.30 39.24
C HIS A 152 8.03 -9.41 40.42
N GLU A 153 7.71 -9.83 41.65
CA GLU A 153 7.92 -9.06 42.90
C GLU A 153 9.34 -8.50 43.05
N LYS A 154 10.38 -9.31 42.77
CA LYS A 154 11.79 -8.88 42.87
C LYS A 154 12.10 -7.68 41.96
N ALA A 155 11.49 -7.63 40.78
CA ALA A 155 11.72 -6.55 39.82
C ALA A 155 10.94 -5.31 40.21
N ALA A 156 9.69 -5.46 40.63
CA ALA A 156 8.85 -4.37 41.14
C ALA A 156 9.52 -3.68 42.34
N ASN A 157 9.99 -4.46 43.33
CA ASN A 157 10.67 -3.93 44.51
C ASN A 157 11.99 -3.22 44.16
N ALA A 158 12.80 -3.79 43.27
CA ALA A 158 14.03 -3.15 42.82
C ALA A 158 13.76 -1.86 42.04
N LEU A 159 12.74 -1.87 41.18
CA LEU A 159 12.32 -0.70 40.40
C LEU A 159 11.84 0.43 41.31
N GLN A 160 10.99 0.13 42.29
CA GLN A 160 10.48 1.13 43.22
C GLN A 160 11.61 1.79 44.01
N LYS A 161 12.55 0.99 44.55
CA LYS A 161 13.71 1.51 45.27
C LYS A 161 14.55 2.44 44.38
N LEU A 162 14.85 2.01 43.15
CA LEU A 162 15.66 2.80 42.23
C LEU A 162 14.95 4.09 41.81
N LYS A 163 13.65 4.05 41.49
CA LYS A 163 12.89 5.24 41.08
C LYS A 163 12.82 6.32 42.15
N VAL A 164 12.79 5.95 43.43
CA VAL A 164 12.75 6.91 44.53
C VAL A 164 14.10 7.61 44.70
N THR A 165 15.21 6.89 44.54
CA THR A 165 16.55 7.43 44.76
C THR A 165 17.15 8.10 43.52
N PHE A 166 16.67 7.76 42.32
CA PHE A 166 17.26 8.19 41.07
C PHE A 166 16.76 9.58 40.64
N ASP A 167 17.69 10.53 40.52
CA ASP A 167 17.40 11.93 40.19
C ASP A 167 18.26 12.43 39.01
N ASP A 168 18.13 11.77 37.86
CA ASP A 168 18.72 12.24 36.60
C ASP A 168 17.74 12.03 35.43
N PRO A 169 16.90 13.05 35.12
CA PRO A 169 15.86 12.89 34.12
C PRO A 169 16.41 12.73 32.69
N LEU A 170 17.62 13.25 32.40
CA LEU A 170 18.22 13.11 31.07
C LEU A 170 18.74 11.68 30.87
N ALA A 171 19.47 11.13 31.84
CA ALA A 171 19.97 9.76 31.75
C ALA A 171 18.81 8.75 31.67
N LEU A 172 17.69 8.99 32.35
CA LEU A 172 16.49 8.16 32.23
C LEU A 172 15.88 8.21 30.83
N ALA A 173 15.81 9.39 30.22
CA ALA A 173 15.30 9.56 28.87
C ALA A 173 16.17 8.82 27.84
N GLN A 174 17.50 8.96 27.96
CA GLN A 174 18.47 8.23 27.14
C GLN A 174 18.36 6.71 27.32
N ALA A 175 18.14 6.24 28.56
CA ALA A 175 17.94 4.84 28.84
C ALA A 175 16.68 4.29 28.14
N TYR A 176 15.56 5.02 28.18
CA TYR A 176 14.33 4.63 27.47
C TYR A 176 14.53 4.60 25.95
N GLU A 177 15.26 5.57 25.40
CA GLU A 177 15.58 5.60 23.97
C GLU A 177 16.44 4.40 23.57
N ALA A 178 17.47 4.05 24.36
CA ALA A 178 18.38 2.94 24.09
C ALA A 178 17.67 1.58 24.00
N VAL A 179 16.55 1.42 24.74
CA VAL A 179 15.71 0.21 24.75
C VAL A 179 14.48 0.32 23.85
N ASN A 180 14.42 1.34 22.98
CA ASN A 180 13.37 1.58 21.99
C ASN A 180 11.96 1.83 22.58
N LEU A 181 11.88 2.45 23.75
CA LEU A 181 10.63 2.88 24.38
C LEU A 181 10.33 4.34 24.04
N THR A 182 10.04 4.60 22.77
CA THR A 182 9.93 5.94 22.18
C THR A 182 8.96 6.86 22.93
N ASP A 183 7.77 6.38 23.30
CA ASP A 183 6.76 7.19 24.00
C ASP A 183 7.24 7.64 25.38
N LYS A 184 7.87 6.72 26.13
CA LYS A 184 8.44 7.02 27.45
C LYS A 184 9.68 7.90 27.33
N ALA A 185 10.53 7.65 26.32
CA ALA A 185 11.70 8.47 26.04
C ALA A 185 11.29 9.91 25.74
N LEU A 186 10.28 10.13 24.88
CA LEU A 186 9.75 11.44 24.57
C LEU A 186 9.24 12.16 25.83
N ALA A 187 8.42 11.50 26.63
CA ALA A 187 7.90 12.09 27.87
C ALA A 187 9.04 12.44 28.86
N ALA A 188 10.03 11.55 29.01
CA ALA A 188 11.19 11.78 29.86
C ALA A 188 12.07 12.93 29.34
N TYR A 189 12.31 13.03 28.03
CA TYR A 189 13.04 14.15 27.43
C TYR A 189 12.31 15.48 27.59
N GLN A 190 10.98 15.51 27.44
CA GLN A 190 10.19 16.72 27.70
C GLN A 190 10.26 17.14 29.17
N TYR A 191 10.26 16.19 30.09
CA TYR A 191 10.44 16.45 31.52
C TYR A 191 11.86 16.98 31.81
N ALA A 192 12.90 16.32 31.27
CA ALA A 192 14.29 16.72 31.41
C ALA A 192 14.55 18.12 30.85
N ALA A 193 13.95 18.47 29.69
CA ALA A 193 14.05 19.81 29.10
C ALA A 193 13.56 20.93 30.04
N LYS A 194 12.64 20.63 30.95
CA LYS A 194 12.08 21.59 31.91
C LYS A 194 12.77 21.56 33.27
N LYS A 195 13.18 20.36 33.74
CA LYS A 195 13.56 20.11 35.14
C LYS A 195 15.01 19.68 35.33
N ALA A 196 15.76 19.39 34.27
CA ALA A 196 17.17 19.03 34.43
C ALA A 196 17.96 20.20 35.07
N PRO A 197 18.92 19.89 35.98
CA PRO A 197 19.60 20.90 36.78
C PRO A 197 20.44 21.84 35.91
N ASN A 198 21.09 21.32 34.86
CA ASN A 198 21.99 22.08 34.01
C ASN A 198 21.27 22.64 32.77
N ALA A 199 21.69 23.81 32.31
CA ALA A 199 21.17 24.40 31.07
C ALA A 199 21.53 23.55 29.83
N THR A 200 22.73 22.97 29.80
CA THR A 200 23.19 22.07 28.73
C THR A 200 22.31 20.83 28.62
N ASP A 201 22.00 20.19 29.75
CA ASP A 201 21.16 18.98 29.78
C ASP A 201 19.73 19.28 29.33
N ARG A 202 19.20 20.45 29.72
CA ARG A 202 17.90 20.93 29.23
C ARG A 202 17.89 21.13 27.71
N HIS A 203 18.97 21.69 27.16
CA HIS A 203 19.11 21.89 25.72
C HIS A 203 19.22 20.56 24.96
N ILE A 204 20.06 19.62 25.44
CA ILE A 204 20.18 18.28 24.86
C ILE A 204 18.83 17.57 24.89
N ALA A 205 18.15 17.56 26.03
CA ALA A 205 16.83 16.96 26.15
C ALA A 205 15.79 17.59 25.22
N ALA A 206 15.78 18.93 25.09
CA ALA A 206 14.87 19.62 24.18
C ALA A 206 15.13 19.27 22.71
N LYS A 207 16.39 19.07 22.32
CA LYS A 207 16.76 18.62 20.98
C LYS A 207 16.20 17.23 20.69
N HIS A 208 16.51 16.24 21.53
CA HIS A 208 16.01 14.87 21.36
C HIS A 208 14.48 14.79 21.39
N ALA A 209 13.81 15.56 22.26
CA ALA A 209 12.35 15.63 22.31
C ALA A 209 11.74 16.08 20.97
N ARG A 210 12.32 17.10 20.32
CA ARG A 210 11.85 17.59 19.02
C ARG A 210 12.05 16.55 17.92
N GLU A 211 13.19 15.86 17.91
CA GLU A 211 13.49 14.81 16.93
C GLU A 211 12.50 13.65 17.04
N LEU A 212 12.28 13.13 18.26
CA LEU A 212 11.31 12.05 18.49
C LEU A 212 9.87 12.47 18.16
N GLN A 213 9.50 13.71 18.48
CA GLN A 213 8.18 14.24 18.15
C GLN A 213 7.97 14.36 16.63
N ALA A 214 9.00 14.78 15.88
CA ALA A 214 8.93 14.84 14.42
C ALA A 214 8.74 13.44 13.81
N ILE A 215 9.47 12.44 14.30
CA ILE A 215 9.32 11.03 13.86
C ILE A 215 7.90 10.52 14.17
N GLN A 216 7.38 10.79 15.36
CA GLN A 216 6.04 10.39 15.75
C GLN A 216 4.97 11.03 14.86
N GLN A 217 5.07 12.34 14.61
CA GLN A 217 4.15 13.07 13.72
C GLN A 217 4.20 12.53 12.29
N GLN A 218 5.38 12.28 11.74
CA GLN A 218 5.53 11.67 10.41
C GLN A 218 4.89 10.28 10.37
N THR A 219 5.08 9.47 11.41
CA THR A 219 4.49 8.13 11.50
C THR A 219 2.97 8.20 11.61
N GLU A 220 2.43 9.14 12.38
CA GLU A 220 0.98 9.38 12.49
C GLU A 220 0.40 9.89 11.18
N GLN A 221 1.07 10.81 10.51
CA GLN A 221 0.69 11.28 9.18
C GLN A 221 0.74 10.15 8.14
N ALA A 222 1.76 9.29 8.18
CA ALA A 222 1.86 8.11 7.33
C ALA A 222 0.76 7.07 7.63
N LYS A 223 0.33 6.93 8.88
CA LYS A 223 -0.83 6.09 9.26
C LYS A 223 -2.15 6.69 8.80
N GLN A 224 -2.29 8.01 8.83
CA GLN A 224 -3.48 8.73 8.38
C GLN A 224 -3.55 8.83 6.85
N GLN A 225 -2.40 8.88 6.18
CA GLN A 225 -2.27 8.63 4.76
C GLN A 225 -2.56 7.15 4.53
N LYS A 226 -3.85 6.83 4.33
CA LYS A 226 -4.30 5.54 3.83
C LYS A 226 -3.32 5.10 2.74
N PRO A 227 -2.70 3.89 2.82
CA PRO A 227 -1.76 3.45 1.79
C PRO A 227 -2.45 3.71 0.45
N ALA A 228 -1.78 4.46 -0.43
CA ALA A 228 -2.33 4.78 -1.73
C ALA A 228 -2.93 3.47 -2.27
N PRO A 229 -4.26 3.39 -2.47
CA PRO A 229 -4.88 2.14 -2.85
C PRO A 229 -4.11 1.67 -4.08
N PRO A 230 -3.57 0.43 -4.09
CA PRO A 230 -2.49 0.02 -4.98
C PRO A 230 -2.91 0.23 -6.43
N LEU A 231 -2.59 1.40 -7.01
CA LEU A 231 -3.33 2.03 -8.13
C LEU A 231 -4.57 1.21 -8.48
N THR A 232 -5.54 1.12 -7.56
CA THR A 232 -6.73 0.33 -7.87
C THR A 232 -7.40 1.19 -8.90
N MET A 233 -7.27 0.78 -10.17
CA MET A 233 -7.94 1.41 -11.29
C MET A 233 -9.31 1.79 -10.79
N THR A 234 -9.56 3.10 -10.75
CA THR A 234 -10.85 3.67 -10.38
C THR A 234 -11.91 2.81 -11.02
N SER A 235 -12.76 2.15 -10.22
CA SER A 235 -13.65 1.07 -10.63
C SER A 235 -14.02 1.18 -12.11
N ASP A 236 -13.57 0.24 -12.95
CA ASP A 236 -13.54 0.38 -14.42
C ASP A 236 -14.87 0.85 -15.03
N ASN A 237 -15.98 0.62 -14.34
CA ASN A 237 -17.32 1.13 -14.67
C ASN A 237 -17.44 2.66 -14.66
N THR A 238 -16.79 3.35 -13.71
CA THR A 238 -16.75 4.83 -13.67
C THR A 238 -15.96 5.39 -14.84
N THR A 239 -14.90 4.70 -15.26
CA THR A 239 -14.13 5.03 -16.46
C THR A 239 -14.97 4.84 -17.71
N LEU A 240 -15.76 3.76 -17.80
CA LEU A 240 -16.64 3.48 -18.93
C LEU A 240 -17.75 4.55 -19.08
N ILE A 241 -18.40 4.92 -17.97
CA ILE A 241 -19.41 5.99 -17.96
C ILE A 241 -18.75 7.33 -18.32
N ARG A 242 -17.61 7.68 -17.72
CA ARG A 242 -16.90 8.93 -18.01
C ARG A 242 -16.53 9.05 -19.49
N LEU A 243 -16.03 7.96 -20.08
CA LEU A 243 -15.62 7.95 -21.48
C LEU A 243 -16.83 7.95 -22.43
N GLY A 244 -17.92 7.28 -22.07
CA GLY A 244 -19.14 7.23 -22.87
C GLY A 244 -19.98 8.52 -22.85
N VAL A 245 -19.86 9.34 -21.79
CA VAL A 245 -20.58 10.61 -21.65
C VAL A 245 -19.94 11.75 -22.45
N GLY A 246 -18.66 11.64 -22.84
CA GLY A 246 -17.94 12.68 -23.60
C GLY A 246 -18.67 13.14 -24.87
N PRO A 247 -19.03 12.23 -25.80
CA PRO A 247 -19.79 12.57 -27.01
C PRO A 247 -21.15 13.22 -26.71
N LEU A 248 -21.82 12.81 -25.63
CA LEU A 248 -23.09 13.40 -25.21
C LEU A 248 -22.92 14.87 -24.80
N ILE A 249 -21.87 15.20 -24.04
CA ILE A 249 -21.59 16.59 -23.65
C ILE A 249 -21.37 17.46 -24.89
N VAL A 250 -20.58 16.97 -25.85
CA VAL A 250 -20.33 17.68 -27.12
C VAL A 250 -21.65 17.91 -27.88
N TYR A 251 -22.51 16.90 -27.96
CA TYR A 251 -23.80 17.03 -28.63
C TYR A 251 -24.74 18.03 -27.94
N LEU A 252 -24.81 18.01 -26.61
CA LEU A 252 -25.61 18.97 -25.84
C LEU A 252 -25.10 20.40 -26.00
N LEU A 253 -23.77 20.60 -26.04
CA LEU A 253 -23.18 21.90 -26.32
C LEU A 253 -23.57 22.41 -27.71
N LEU A 254 -23.56 21.55 -28.72
CA LEU A 254 -23.97 21.91 -30.07
C LEU A 254 -25.46 22.28 -30.15
N ILE A 255 -26.34 21.52 -29.49
CA ILE A 255 -27.76 21.86 -29.34
C ILE A 255 -27.93 23.24 -28.70
N PHE A 256 -27.15 23.52 -27.65
CA PHE A 256 -27.23 24.76 -26.90
C PHE A 256 -26.73 25.98 -27.71
N ILE A 257 -25.66 25.79 -28.49
CA ILE A 257 -25.13 26.80 -29.42
C ILE A 257 -26.17 27.07 -30.53
N HIS A 258 -26.75 26.02 -31.10
CA HIS A 258 -27.73 26.13 -32.18
C HIS A 258 -29.01 26.85 -31.74
N GLY A 259 -29.48 26.59 -30.51
CA GLY A 259 -30.64 27.27 -29.93
C GLY A 259 -30.37 28.72 -29.49
N GLY A 260 -29.14 29.24 -29.59
CA GLY A 260 -28.80 30.60 -29.15
C GLY A 260 -29.10 30.84 -27.66
N LEU A 261 -28.83 29.84 -26.82
CA LEU A 261 -29.20 29.79 -25.38
C LEU A 261 -30.71 29.63 -25.10
N ASN A 262 -31.56 29.51 -26.13
CA ASN A 262 -32.99 29.26 -25.98
C ASN A 262 -33.35 27.82 -26.40
N PRO A 263 -33.67 26.93 -25.45
CA PRO A 263 -33.94 25.52 -25.76
C PRO A 263 -35.20 25.31 -26.60
N PHE A 264 -36.11 26.28 -26.67
CA PHE A 264 -37.36 26.13 -27.45
C PHE A 264 -37.19 26.43 -28.95
N HIS A 265 -36.05 27.00 -29.37
CA HIS A 265 -35.76 27.27 -30.78
C HIS A 265 -35.21 26.03 -31.51
N VAL A 266 -34.75 25.03 -30.76
CA VAL A 266 -34.19 23.81 -31.33
C VAL A 266 -35.33 22.89 -31.76
N PRO A 267 -35.31 22.34 -33.00
CA PRO A 267 -36.32 21.39 -33.43
C PRO A 267 -36.33 20.17 -32.51
N TRP A 268 -37.52 19.70 -32.13
CA TRP A 268 -37.68 18.59 -31.19
C TRP A 268 -36.94 17.31 -31.64
N LEU A 269 -36.74 17.13 -32.95
CA LEU A 269 -35.97 16.02 -33.53
C LEU A 269 -34.51 16.00 -33.07
N ALA A 270 -33.89 17.13 -32.77
CA ALA A 270 -32.51 17.18 -32.27
C ALA A 270 -32.40 16.49 -30.89
N TYR A 271 -33.45 16.53 -30.08
CA TYR A 271 -33.45 15.84 -28.79
C TYR A 271 -33.51 14.32 -28.93
N LEU A 272 -34.00 13.79 -30.05
CA LEU A 272 -33.93 12.34 -30.34
C LEU A 272 -32.49 11.86 -30.55
N GLY A 273 -31.55 12.76 -30.86
CA GLY A 273 -30.14 12.42 -30.97
C GLY A 273 -29.49 12.10 -29.62
N ILE A 274 -30.04 12.58 -28.50
CA ILE A 274 -29.48 12.36 -27.14
C ILE A 274 -29.31 10.86 -26.82
N PRO A 275 -30.36 10.01 -26.89
CA PRO A 275 -30.21 8.58 -26.63
C PRO A 275 -29.29 7.89 -27.65
N VAL A 276 -29.27 8.36 -28.90
CA VAL A 276 -28.43 7.80 -29.97
C VAL A 276 -26.95 8.06 -29.71
N VAL A 277 -26.58 9.31 -29.41
CA VAL A 277 -25.20 9.70 -29.09
C VAL A 277 -24.72 9.01 -27.81
N THR A 278 -25.60 8.88 -26.81
CA THR A 278 -25.29 8.18 -25.56
C THR A 278 -25.02 6.70 -25.81
N ALA A 279 -25.85 6.03 -26.62
CA ALA A 279 -25.65 4.63 -26.97
C ALA A 279 -24.36 4.41 -27.78
N GLY A 280 -24.07 5.28 -28.76
CA GLY A 280 -22.83 5.24 -29.52
C GLY A 280 -21.58 5.46 -28.66
N GLY A 281 -21.63 6.44 -27.74
CA GLY A 281 -20.55 6.72 -26.80
C GLY A 281 -20.29 5.56 -25.82
N LEU A 282 -21.34 4.91 -25.31
CA LEU A 282 -21.22 3.73 -24.45
C LEU A 282 -20.67 2.51 -25.22
N LEU A 283 -21.07 2.31 -26.47
CA LEU A 283 -20.51 1.26 -27.33
C LEU A 283 -19.02 1.48 -27.60
N LEU A 284 -18.62 2.72 -27.89
CA LEU A 284 -17.22 3.10 -28.08
C LEU A 284 -16.40 2.87 -26.80
N ALA A 285 -16.95 3.28 -25.65
CA ALA A 285 -16.30 3.08 -24.36
C ALA A 285 -16.18 1.60 -23.98
N GLY A 286 -17.20 0.80 -24.26
CA GLY A 286 -17.19 -0.65 -24.03
C GLY A 286 -16.28 -1.43 -25.00
N ALA A 287 -16.00 -0.90 -26.18
CA ALA A 287 -15.04 -1.48 -27.11
C ALA A 287 -13.58 -1.29 -26.63
N ALA A 288 -13.31 -0.18 -25.93
CA ALA A 288 -11.98 0.15 -25.40
C ALA A 288 -11.73 -0.41 -23.99
N ASN A 289 -12.79 -0.60 -23.18
CA ASN A 289 -12.72 -1.07 -21.79
C ASN A 289 -13.70 -2.21 -21.51
N THR A 290 -13.23 -3.27 -20.85
CA THR A 290 -14.04 -4.43 -20.49
C THR A 290 -14.97 -4.14 -19.30
N PRO A 291 -16.31 -4.30 -19.44
CA PRO A 291 -17.23 -4.10 -18.33
C PRO A 291 -17.20 -5.28 -17.35
N HIS A 292 -16.99 -4.99 -16.07
CA HIS A 292 -16.99 -6.00 -14.99
C HIS A 292 -18.35 -6.13 -14.29
N HIS A 293 -19.29 -5.20 -14.50
CA HIS A 293 -20.61 -5.22 -13.85
C HIS A 293 -21.58 -6.20 -14.52
N PRO A 294 -22.39 -6.98 -13.77
CA PRO A 294 -23.32 -7.98 -14.32
C PRO A 294 -24.32 -7.43 -15.35
N TYR A 295 -24.82 -6.22 -15.13
CA TYR A 295 -25.74 -5.56 -16.06
C TYR A 295 -25.08 -5.25 -17.41
N TRP A 296 -23.82 -4.79 -17.39
CA TRP A 296 -23.08 -4.45 -18.62
C TRP A 296 -22.58 -5.70 -19.33
N GLN A 297 -22.25 -6.76 -18.61
CA GLN A 297 -21.95 -8.06 -19.20
C GLN A 297 -23.16 -8.66 -19.94
N LYS A 298 -24.38 -8.40 -19.44
CA LYS A 298 -25.61 -8.80 -20.13
C LYS A 298 -25.83 -8.05 -21.45
N ILE A 299 -25.35 -6.82 -21.56
CA ILE A 299 -25.50 -5.97 -22.75
C ILE A 299 -24.35 -6.16 -23.74
N PHE A 300 -23.11 -6.28 -23.25
CA PHE A 300 -21.89 -6.27 -24.06
C PHE A 300 -21.15 -7.63 -24.12
N GLY A 301 -21.61 -8.65 -23.38
CA GLY A 301 -21.00 -9.98 -23.35
C GLY A 301 -20.05 -10.23 -22.17
N GLN A 302 -19.53 -11.45 -22.07
CA GLN A 302 -18.59 -11.88 -21.02
C GLN A 302 -17.26 -11.09 -21.08
N PRO A 303 -16.52 -10.99 -19.96
CA PRO A 303 -15.31 -10.19 -19.87
C PRO A 303 -14.25 -10.62 -20.89
N GLY A 304 -13.79 -9.64 -21.68
CA GLY A 304 -12.83 -9.82 -22.76
C GLY A 304 -13.54 -10.02 -24.09
N ILE A 305 -13.51 -9.00 -24.95
CA ILE A 305 -13.84 -9.21 -26.36
C ILE A 305 -12.74 -10.14 -26.89
N PRO A 306 -13.04 -11.42 -27.22
CA PRO A 306 -12.00 -12.43 -27.44
C PRO A 306 -11.19 -12.17 -28.72
N ASN A 307 -11.67 -11.28 -29.60
CA ASN A 307 -11.04 -10.96 -30.86
C ASN A 307 -10.88 -9.44 -31.03
N GLN A 308 -9.67 -8.99 -31.34
CA GLN A 308 -9.36 -7.58 -31.57
C GLN A 308 -10.20 -7.00 -32.73
N ASN A 309 -10.53 -7.81 -33.73
CA ASN A 309 -11.36 -7.40 -34.87
C ASN A 309 -12.81 -7.09 -34.45
N THR A 310 -13.37 -7.81 -33.48
CA THR A 310 -14.72 -7.51 -32.98
C THR A 310 -14.74 -6.25 -32.13
N ALA A 311 -13.65 -5.95 -31.41
CA ALA A 311 -13.52 -4.68 -30.68
C ALA A 311 -13.45 -3.49 -31.65
N TYR A 312 -12.65 -3.59 -32.72
CA TYR A 312 -12.59 -2.56 -33.76
C TYR A 312 -13.92 -2.37 -34.48
N ALA A 313 -14.64 -3.46 -34.79
CA ALA A 313 -15.98 -3.37 -35.39
C ALA A 313 -16.97 -2.66 -34.46
N LEU A 314 -16.97 -2.98 -33.16
CA LEU A 314 -17.84 -2.36 -32.17
C LEU A 314 -17.52 -0.86 -31.97
N ALA A 315 -16.23 -0.52 -31.91
CA ALA A 315 -15.77 0.86 -31.85
C ALA A 315 -16.16 1.66 -33.10
N PHE A 316 -16.04 1.05 -34.27
CA PHE A 316 -16.45 1.67 -35.54
C PHE A 316 -17.95 1.93 -35.56
N ILE A 317 -18.77 0.93 -35.23
CA ILE A 317 -20.23 1.07 -35.14
C ILE A 317 -20.61 2.15 -34.12
N GLY A 318 -20.01 2.13 -32.92
CA GLY A 318 -20.25 3.14 -31.89
C GLY A 318 -19.90 4.55 -32.34
N SER A 319 -18.78 4.71 -33.06
CA SER A 319 -18.35 5.99 -33.65
C SER A 319 -19.36 6.52 -34.66
N VAL A 320 -19.83 5.66 -35.59
CA VAL A 320 -20.80 6.04 -36.62
C VAL A 320 -22.13 6.47 -35.97
N ILE A 321 -22.62 5.71 -34.99
CA ILE A 321 -23.86 6.02 -34.27
C ILE A 321 -23.74 7.35 -33.51
N ALA A 322 -22.60 7.60 -32.85
CA ALA A 322 -22.39 8.84 -32.10
C ALA A 322 -22.20 10.06 -33.00
N LEU A 323 -21.51 9.91 -34.14
CA LEU A 323 -21.23 11.03 -35.06
C LEU A 323 -22.42 11.39 -35.93
N PHE A 324 -23.32 10.46 -36.24
CA PHE A 324 -24.43 10.72 -37.17
C PHE A 324 -25.35 11.88 -36.73
N PRO A 325 -25.86 11.94 -35.48
CA PRO A 325 -26.67 13.06 -35.03
C PRO A 325 -25.91 14.39 -34.98
N ILE A 326 -24.61 14.34 -34.67
CA ILE A 326 -23.72 15.51 -34.65
C ILE A 326 -23.59 16.09 -36.06
N LEU A 327 -23.28 15.25 -37.05
CA LEU A 327 -23.14 15.67 -38.44
C LEU A 327 -24.46 16.20 -39.02
N LEU A 328 -25.58 15.57 -38.70
CA LEU A 328 -26.91 16.03 -39.12
C LEU A 328 -27.21 17.43 -38.54
N LEU A 329 -26.91 17.66 -37.26
CA LEU A 329 -27.12 18.97 -36.65
C LEU A 329 -26.21 20.04 -37.27
N LEU A 330 -24.96 19.70 -37.62
CA LEU A 330 -24.05 20.60 -38.33
C LEU A 330 -24.55 20.94 -39.74
N THR A 331 -25.09 19.98 -40.50
CA THR A 331 -25.62 20.24 -41.84
C THR A 331 -26.88 21.11 -41.81
N VAL A 332 -27.77 20.89 -40.85
CA VAL A 332 -28.94 21.77 -40.63
C VAL A 332 -28.49 23.18 -40.28
N SER A 333 -27.53 23.31 -39.34
CA SER A 333 -26.98 24.61 -38.95
C SER A 333 -26.35 25.36 -40.13
N TYR A 334 -25.62 24.64 -40.98
CA TYR A 334 -24.99 25.22 -42.17
C TYR A 334 -26.03 25.72 -43.19
N ASN A 335 -27.09 24.95 -43.42
CA ASN A 335 -28.17 25.35 -44.34
C ASN A 335 -28.94 26.58 -43.84
N GLU A 336 -29.25 26.66 -42.54
CA GLU A 336 -29.91 27.83 -41.96
C GLU A 336 -29.06 29.09 -42.08
N LEU A 337 -27.75 28.96 -41.88
CA LEU A 337 -26.81 30.06 -42.03
C LEU A 337 -26.77 30.59 -43.47
N ILE A 338 -26.76 29.70 -44.47
CA ILE A 338 -26.83 30.10 -45.89
C ILE A 338 -28.13 30.85 -46.18
N LEU A 339 -29.28 30.31 -45.78
CA LEU A 339 -30.58 30.94 -46.00
C LEU A 339 -30.67 32.32 -45.34
N TYR A 340 -30.08 32.47 -44.15
CA TYR A 340 -29.98 33.76 -43.47
C TYR A 340 -29.15 34.78 -44.28
N TYR A 341 -27.99 34.38 -44.82
CA TYR A 341 -27.17 35.25 -45.66
C TYR A 341 -27.86 35.63 -46.97
N GLU A 342 -28.55 34.70 -47.62
CA GLU A 342 -29.33 34.97 -48.85
C GLU A 342 -30.48 35.96 -48.58
N ALA A 343 -31.19 35.79 -47.47
CA ALA A 343 -32.26 36.69 -47.04
C ALA A 343 -31.73 38.09 -46.69
N LEU A 344 -30.52 38.18 -46.11
CA LEU A 344 -29.87 39.45 -45.81
C LEU A 344 -29.45 40.17 -47.10
N ALA A 345 -28.89 39.43 -48.06
CA ALA A 345 -28.46 39.97 -49.36
C ALA A 345 -29.64 40.50 -50.18
N THR A 346 -30.81 39.83 -50.14
CA THR A 346 -32.04 40.30 -50.79
C THR A 346 -32.70 41.51 -50.12
N ARG A 347 -32.38 41.82 -48.85
CA ARG A 347 -32.85 43.05 -48.18
C ARG A 347 -31.93 44.26 -48.39
N MET A 348 -30.68 44.04 -48.80
CA MET A 348 -29.70 45.10 -49.02
C MET A 348 -29.64 45.59 -50.47
N ASN A 349 -30.15 44.79 -51.41
CA ASN A 349 -30.45 45.19 -52.78
C ASN A 349 -31.91 45.66 -52.87
#